data_AF-A0A0C9RXH8-F1
#
_entry.id   AF-A0A0C9RXH8-F1
#
_cell.length_a   1.000
_cell.length_b   1.000
_cell.length_c   1.000
_cell.angle_alpha   90.00
_cell.angle_beta   90.00
_cell.angle_gamma   90.00
#
_symmetry.space_group_name_H-M   'P 1'
#
loop_
_entity.id
_entity.type
_entity.pdbx_description
1 polymer ?
#
loop_
_entity_poly.entity_id
_entity_poly.type
_entity_poly.pdbx_seq_one_letter_code
_entity_poly.pdbx_strand_id
1 'polypeptide(L)'
;MATALRKKGELGDAHDYCSEATRLSLVSGDQASYARSIRIMGDIYRKKSDINKAFRQYESAMGSAAATGDRLCQMEAMDGAARCLEALRLQHKICNCRPLEFNTRLLEVASSVGAKLLVRTVRCRLSRIYSSLGDEEQKGHHERIAAATEEDLELRCGGCNEPFGLEADSLEALPCSHILHARCANDILKRRDKKKKRLCPDCHKSVSSRLYLHCEESHDLNQSSLSLASLRASSLATLDDCHATSSV
;
A
#
# COMPACT_ATOMS: atom_id res chain seq x y z
N MET A 1 5.07 -17.96 -4.62
CA MET A 1 3.74 -18.42 -4.16
C MET A 1 3.26 -17.65 -2.92
N ALA A 2 4.01 -17.65 -1.81
CA ALA A 2 3.62 -16.96 -0.57
C ALA A 2 3.18 -15.49 -0.74
N THR A 3 3.90 -14.68 -1.54
CA THR A 3 3.53 -13.27 -1.80
C THR A 3 2.14 -13.12 -2.43
N ALA A 4 1.77 -14.02 -3.35
CA ALA A 4 0.48 -14.00 -4.04
C ALA A 4 -0.65 -14.40 -3.09
N LEU A 5 -0.48 -15.50 -2.35
CA LEU A 5 -1.44 -15.98 -1.34
C LEU A 5 -1.67 -14.93 -0.25
N ARG A 6 -0.59 -14.31 0.23
CA ARG A 6 -0.66 -13.18 1.15
C ARG A 6 -1.46 -12.02 0.57
N LYS A 7 -1.29 -11.69 -0.73
CA LYS A 7 -2.08 -10.62 -1.37
C LYS A 7 -3.57 -10.98 -1.45
N LYS A 8 -3.89 -12.24 -1.74
CA LYS A 8 -5.27 -12.78 -1.74
C LYS A 8 -5.92 -12.85 -0.36
N GLY A 9 -5.12 -12.92 0.71
CA GLY A 9 -5.62 -12.99 2.09
C GLY A 9 -5.56 -14.39 2.70
N GLU A 10 -5.06 -15.38 1.97
CA GLU A 10 -4.82 -16.75 2.44
C GLU A 10 -3.55 -16.77 3.32
N LEU A 11 -3.67 -16.24 4.55
CA LEU A 11 -2.53 -16.03 5.45
C LEU A 11 -2.04 -17.30 6.16
N GLY A 12 -2.79 -18.41 6.10
CA GLY A 12 -2.38 -19.73 6.57
C GLY A 12 -1.35 -20.33 5.62
N ASP A 13 -1.80 -20.65 4.41
CA ASP A 13 -0.96 -21.19 3.33
C ASP A 13 0.25 -20.30 3.04
N ALA A 14 0.08 -18.97 3.01
CA ALA A 14 1.21 -18.05 2.83
C ALA A 14 2.28 -18.20 3.92
N HIS A 15 1.87 -18.47 5.16
CA HIS A 15 2.79 -18.71 6.29
C HIS A 15 3.51 -20.04 6.13
N ASP A 16 2.82 -21.10 5.74
CA ASP A 16 3.41 -22.43 5.53
C ASP A 16 4.46 -22.41 4.42
N TYR A 17 4.13 -21.82 3.27
CA TYR A 17 5.10 -21.64 2.17
C TYR A 17 6.29 -20.77 2.58
N CYS A 18 6.08 -19.70 3.37
CA CYS A 18 7.17 -18.88 3.87
C CYS A 18 8.05 -19.63 4.87
N SER A 19 7.46 -20.45 5.74
CA SER A 19 8.17 -21.24 6.75
C SER A 19 9.05 -22.28 6.07
N GLU A 20 8.51 -22.98 5.06
CA GLU A 20 9.26 -23.95 4.28
C GLU A 20 10.38 -23.28 3.47
N ALA A 21 10.11 -22.14 2.82
CA ALA A 21 11.15 -21.38 2.11
C ALA A 21 12.28 -20.92 3.05
N THR A 22 11.94 -20.50 4.27
CA THR A 22 12.93 -20.11 5.29
C THR A 22 13.78 -21.31 5.70
N ARG A 23 13.16 -22.46 5.96
CA ARG A 23 13.85 -23.70 6.32
C ARG A 23 14.82 -24.15 5.23
N LEU A 24 14.36 -24.17 3.97
CA LEU A 24 15.21 -24.55 2.84
C LEU A 24 16.38 -23.59 2.64
N SER A 25 16.14 -22.28 2.77
CA SER A 25 17.19 -21.26 2.66
C SER A 25 18.26 -21.40 3.76
N LEU A 26 17.87 -21.78 4.97
CA LEU A 26 18.82 -22.07 6.06
C LEU A 26 19.65 -23.32 5.76
N VAL A 27 19.03 -24.39 5.25
CA VAL A 27 19.73 -25.64 4.90
C VAL A 27 20.69 -25.42 3.74
N SER A 28 20.32 -24.62 2.74
CA SER A 28 21.17 -24.31 1.59
C SER A 28 22.20 -23.22 1.86
N GLY A 29 22.09 -22.50 2.98
CA GLY A 29 22.92 -21.34 3.29
C GLY A 29 22.62 -20.10 2.43
N ASP A 30 21.47 -20.06 1.73
CA ASP A 30 21.07 -18.91 0.90
C ASP A 30 20.49 -17.79 1.77
N GLN A 31 21.37 -16.88 2.19
CA GLN A 31 21.02 -15.75 3.05
C GLN A 31 20.08 -14.75 2.35
N ALA A 32 20.13 -14.60 1.03
CA ALA A 32 19.29 -13.65 0.31
C ALA A 32 17.83 -14.16 0.24
N SER A 33 17.63 -15.44 -0.04
CA SER A 33 16.29 -16.05 0.00
C SER A 33 15.74 -16.12 1.41
N TYR A 34 16.60 -16.38 2.41
CA TYR A 34 16.23 -16.29 3.82
C TYR A 34 15.71 -14.89 4.18
N ALA A 35 16.45 -13.83 3.86
CA ALA A 35 16.04 -12.45 4.15
C ALA A 35 14.67 -12.10 3.52
N ARG A 36 14.45 -12.51 2.26
CA ARG A 36 13.17 -12.30 1.58
C ARG A 36 12.02 -13.09 2.21
N SER A 37 12.23 -14.34 2.60
CA SER A 37 11.18 -15.18 3.19
C SER A 37 10.71 -14.64 4.54
N ILE A 38 11.64 -14.23 5.41
CA ILE A 38 11.32 -13.64 6.72
C ILE A 38 10.70 -12.24 6.58
N ARG A 39 11.10 -11.46 5.57
CA ARG A 39 10.42 -10.19 5.24
C ARG A 39 8.94 -10.41 4.90
N ILE A 40 8.65 -11.41 4.07
CA ILE A 40 7.26 -11.76 3.72
C ILE A 40 6.51 -12.28 4.95
N MET A 41 7.18 -13.03 5.84
CA MET A 41 6.63 -13.44 7.13
C MET A 41 6.21 -12.24 7.99
N GLY A 42 7.03 -11.18 8.01
CA GLY A 42 6.68 -9.90 8.64
C GLY A 42 5.40 -9.30 8.05
N ASP A 43 5.24 -9.33 6.71
CA ASP A 43 4.02 -8.85 6.06
C ASP A 43 2.78 -9.66 6.45
N ILE A 44 2.93 -10.98 6.62
CA ILE A 44 1.86 -11.88 7.06
C ILE A 44 1.45 -11.55 8.50
N TYR A 45 2.40 -11.44 9.44
CA TYR A 45 2.10 -11.08 10.82
C TYR A 45 1.44 -9.70 10.94
N ARG A 46 1.90 -8.73 10.15
CA ARG A 46 1.29 -7.39 10.13
C ARG A 46 -0.16 -7.45 9.63
N LYS A 47 -0.46 -8.27 8.62
CA LYS A 47 -1.84 -8.50 8.16
C LYS A 47 -2.71 -9.22 9.19
N LYS A 48 -2.12 -10.08 10.03
CA LYS A 48 -2.79 -10.70 11.20
C LYS A 48 -2.88 -9.76 12.42
N SER A 49 -2.48 -8.49 12.28
CA SER A 49 -2.43 -7.49 13.37
C SER A 49 -1.47 -7.83 14.52
N ASP A 50 -0.55 -8.79 14.35
CA ASP A 50 0.50 -9.09 15.32
C ASP A 50 1.74 -8.22 15.05
N ILE A 51 1.63 -6.95 15.44
CA ILE A 51 2.62 -5.91 15.10
C ILE A 51 4.00 -6.19 15.69
N ASN A 52 4.07 -6.74 16.91
CA ASN A 52 5.34 -7.03 17.58
C ASN A 52 6.09 -8.17 16.89
N LYS A 53 5.41 -9.26 16.52
CA LYS A 53 6.05 -10.34 15.76
C LYS A 53 6.45 -9.86 14.37
N ALA A 54 5.61 -9.07 13.71
CA ALA A 54 5.92 -8.48 12.41
C ALA A 54 7.21 -7.65 12.46
N PHE A 55 7.33 -6.77 13.46
CA PHE A 55 8.50 -5.90 13.62
C PHE A 55 9.79 -6.72 13.80
N ARG A 56 9.79 -7.77 14.63
CA ARG A 56 10.95 -8.66 14.81
C ARG A 56 11.37 -9.35 13.51
N GLN A 57 10.40 -9.79 12.70
CA GLN A 57 10.70 -10.41 11.40
C GLN A 57 11.32 -9.41 10.43
N TYR A 58 10.85 -8.16 10.40
CA TYR A 58 11.48 -7.11 9.60
C TYR A 58 12.88 -6.77 10.10
N GLU A 59 13.12 -6.68 11.41
CA GLU A 59 14.46 -6.45 11.97
C GLU A 59 15.45 -7.54 11.55
N SER A 60 15.03 -8.80 11.64
CA SER A 60 15.86 -9.92 11.17
C SER A 60 16.11 -9.86 9.65
N ALA A 61 15.08 -9.52 8.86
CA ALA A 61 15.20 -9.33 7.41
C ALA A 61 16.18 -8.22 7.04
N MET A 62 16.09 -7.07 7.72
CA MET A 62 16.98 -5.92 7.50
C MET A 62 18.44 -6.28 7.82
N GLY A 63 18.68 -6.98 8.93
CA GLY A 63 20.03 -7.40 9.32
C GLY A 63 20.65 -8.39 8.33
N SER A 64 19.87 -9.40 7.92
CA SER A 64 20.33 -10.39 6.93
C SER A 64 20.56 -9.78 5.54
N ALA A 65 19.66 -8.90 5.08
CA ALA A 65 19.81 -8.18 3.82
C ALA A 65 21.02 -7.22 3.85
N ALA A 66 21.28 -6.55 4.97
CA ALA A 66 22.47 -5.70 5.13
C ALA A 66 23.77 -6.52 5.05
N ALA A 67 23.82 -7.68 5.71
CA ALA A 67 24.99 -8.57 5.70
C ALA A 67 25.29 -9.14 4.30
N THR A 68 24.25 -9.36 3.49
CA THR A 68 24.38 -9.87 2.10
C THR A 68 24.58 -8.76 1.07
N GLY A 69 24.38 -7.50 1.44
CA GLY A 69 24.43 -6.38 0.50
C GLY A 69 23.17 -6.22 -0.37
N ASP A 70 22.09 -6.93 -0.08
CA ASP A 70 20.80 -6.79 -0.80
C ASP A 70 20.07 -5.52 -0.34
N ARG A 71 20.43 -4.39 -0.98
CA ARG A 71 19.85 -3.07 -0.67
C ARG A 71 18.34 -3.00 -0.92
N LEU A 72 17.82 -3.75 -1.89
CA LEU A 72 16.39 -3.75 -2.21
C LEU A 72 15.61 -4.46 -1.10
N CYS A 73 16.03 -5.67 -0.70
CA CYS A 73 15.39 -6.39 0.38
C CYS A 73 15.50 -5.64 1.72
N GLN A 74 16.65 -5.01 1.97
CA GLN A 74 16.85 -4.17 3.16
C GLN A 74 15.84 -3.01 3.18
N MET A 75 15.72 -2.27 2.08
CA MET A 75 14.78 -1.15 1.94
C MET A 75 13.32 -1.60 2.12
N GLU A 76 12.90 -2.71 1.50
CA GLU A 76 11.53 -3.24 1.67
C GLU A 76 11.26 -3.67 3.12
N ALA A 77 12.24 -4.26 3.80
CA ALA A 77 12.12 -4.65 5.20
C ALA A 77 12.05 -3.42 6.11
N MET A 78 12.84 -2.38 5.83
CA MET A 78 12.75 -1.08 6.50
C MET A 78 11.36 -0.46 6.31
N ASP A 79 10.81 -0.43 5.10
CA ASP A 79 9.44 0.06 4.89
C ASP A 79 8.42 -0.72 5.73
N GLY A 80 8.54 -2.04 5.78
CA GLY A 80 7.71 -2.89 6.62
C GLY A 80 7.77 -2.55 8.10
N ALA A 81 8.98 -2.36 8.64
CA ALA A 81 9.23 -1.95 10.02
C ALA A 81 8.69 -0.54 10.32
N ALA A 82 8.86 0.41 9.39
CA ALA A 82 8.33 1.76 9.53
C ALA A 82 6.80 1.78 9.67
N ARG A 83 6.09 0.91 8.93
CA ARG A 83 4.63 0.74 9.05
C ARG A 83 4.24 0.13 10.40
N CYS A 84 5.03 -0.77 10.95
CA CYS A 84 4.81 -1.29 12.31
C CYS A 84 5.00 -0.20 13.37
N LEU A 85 6.04 0.62 13.25
CA LEU A 85 6.26 1.77 14.13
C LEU A 85 5.11 2.78 14.03
N GLU A 86 4.61 3.06 12.82
CA GLU A 86 3.43 3.90 12.64
C GLU A 86 2.20 3.31 13.34
N ALA A 87 1.96 2.01 13.23
CA ALA A 87 0.86 1.34 13.94
C ALA A 87 1.01 1.43 15.47
N LEU A 88 2.21 1.25 16.01
CA LEU A 88 2.48 1.39 17.44
C LEU A 88 2.30 2.85 17.92
N ARG A 89 2.68 3.82 17.09
CA ARG A 89 2.49 5.25 17.34
C ARG A 89 1.01 5.61 17.41
N LEU A 90 0.20 5.12 16.46
CA LEU A 90 -1.25 5.33 16.44
C LEU A 90 -1.96 4.62 17.60
N GLN A 91 -1.38 3.54 18.13
CA GLN A 91 -1.84 2.89 19.37
C GLN A 91 -1.34 3.59 20.64
N HIS A 92 -0.66 4.75 20.52
CA HIS A 92 -0.05 5.50 21.63
C HIS A 92 0.96 4.71 22.47
N LYS A 93 1.57 3.66 21.90
CA LYS A 93 2.56 2.81 22.59
C LYS A 93 3.98 3.38 22.54
N ILE A 94 4.26 4.30 21.61
CA ILE A 94 5.58 4.90 21.41
C ILE A 94 5.46 6.40 21.09
N CYS A 95 6.52 7.16 21.37
CA CYS A 95 6.68 8.57 20.97
C CYS A 95 6.71 8.74 19.43
N ASN A 96 6.54 9.99 18.96
CA ASN A 96 6.81 10.38 17.57
C ASN A 96 8.31 10.30 17.19
N CYS A 97 9.21 10.29 18.17
CA CYS A 97 10.66 10.36 17.98
C CYS A 97 11.24 9.16 17.22
N ARG A 98 10.90 7.93 17.64
CA ARG A 98 11.40 6.70 17.00
C ARG A 98 10.90 6.51 15.55
N PRO A 99 9.61 6.69 15.23
CA PRO A 99 9.14 6.67 13.84
C PRO A 99 9.75 7.76 12.97
N LEU A 100 10.01 8.95 13.52
CA LEU A 100 10.62 10.07 12.79
C LEU A 100 12.04 9.69 12.34
N GLU A 101 12.92 9.34 13.28
CA GLU A 101 14.30 8.92 12.99
C GLU A 101 14.35 7.77 11.98
N PHE A 102 13.49 6.76 12.18
CA PHE A 102 13.44 5.59 11.32
C PHE A 102 13.01 5.93 9.88
N ASN A 103 11.99 6.78 9.70
CA ASN A 103 11.54 7.20 8.36
C ASN A 103 12.57 8.11 7.68
N THR A 104 13.29 8.96 8.42
CA THR A 104 14.39 9.77 7.85
C THR A 104 15.51 8.88 7.30
N ARG A 105 15.92 7.85 8.05
CA ARG A 105 16.92 6.88 7.55
C ARG A 105 16.39 6.07 6.36
N LEU A 106 15.13 5.65 6.40
CA LEU A 106 14.50 4.95 5.27
C LEU A 106 14.45 5.83 4.01
N LEU A 107 14.20 7.14 4.16
CA LEU A 107 14.18 8.07 3.05
C LEU A 107 15.53 8.13 2.33
N GLU A 108 16.65 8.16 3.06
CA GLU A 108 18.01 8.12 2.50
C GLU A 108 18.25 6.83 1.72
N VAL A 109 17.92 5.67 2.32
CA VAL A 109 18.08 4.37 1.68
C VAL A 109 17.22 4.27 0.41
N ALA A 110 15.93 4.62 0.49
CA ALA A 110 15.02 4.59 -0.65
C ALA A 110 15.45 5.53 -1.78
N SER A 111 16.02 6.70 -1.45
CA SER A 111 16.58 7.63 -2.43
C SER A 111 17.82 7.05 -3.11
N SER A 112 18.70 6.39 -2.34
CA SER A 112 19.91 5.75 -2.89
C SER A 112 19.62 4.56 -3.82
N VAL A 113 18.52 3.84 -3.56
CA VAL A 113 18.04 2.73 -4.40
C VAL A 113 17.27 3.25 -5.63
N GLY A 114 16.82 4.50 -5.63
CA GLY A 114 16.02 5.08 -6.71
C GLY A 114 14.53 4.72 -6.64
N ALA A 115 14.03 4.27 -5.49
CA ALA A 115 12.64 3.85 -5.30
C ALA A 115 11.69 5.06 -5.14
N LYS A 116 11.44 5.81 -6.21
CA LYS A 116 10.68 7.08 -6.19
C LYS A 116 9.28 6.97 -5.54
N LEU A 117 8.54 5.89 -5.78
CA LEU A 117 7.24 5.64 -5.14
C LEU A 117 7.34 5.51 -3.61
N LEU A 118 8.38 4.82 -3.14
CA LEU A 118 8.61 4.67 -1.72
C LEU A 118 9.10 5.98 -1.10
N VAL A 119 9.98 6.72 -1.78
CA VAL A 119 10.42 8.07 -1.37
C VAL A 119 9.21 8.97 -1.14
N ARG A 120 8.27 9.02 -2.10
CA ARG A 120 7.01 9.77 -1.96
C ARG A 120 6.21 9.30 -0.75
N THR A 121 6.02 7.99 -0.59
CA THR A 121 5.26 7.39 0.53
C THR A 121 5.87 7.76 1.88
N VAL A 122 7.20 7.70 2.00
CA VAL A 122 7.93 8.04 3.23
C VAL A 122 7.82 9.53 3.53
N ARG A 123 7.92 10.40 2.51
CA ARG A 123 7.68 11.85 2.66
C ARG A 123 6.27 12.14 3.21
N CYS A 124 5.24 11.46 2.71
CA CYS A 124 3.88 11.58 3.25
C CYS A 124 3.76 11.06 4.70
N ARG A 125 4.49 10.01 5.09
CA ARG A 125 4.51 9.55 6.49
C ARG A 125 5.20 10.57 7.39
N LEU A 126 6.31 11.17 6.93
CA LEU A 126 7.01 12.22 7.66
C LEU A 126 6.13 13.45 7.86
N SER A 127 5.41 13.92 6.83
CA SER A 127 4.48 15.05 7.00
C SER A 127 3.40 14.78 8.06
N ARG A 128 2.86 13.55 8.11
CA ARG A 128 1.92 13.13 9.16
C ARG A 128 2.54 13.11 10.56
N ILE A 129 3.82 12.78 10.69
CA ILE A 129 4.54 12.84 11.97
C ILE A 129 4.77 14.30 12.38
N TYR A 130 5.25 15.16 11.48
CA TYR A 130 5.45 16.58 11.75
C TYR A 130 4.15 17.32 12.07
N SER A 131 3.05 16.98 11.40
CA SER A 131 1.72 17.46 11.76
C SER A 131 1.33 17.06 13.20
N SER A 132 1.73 15.86 13.66
CA SER A 132 1.50 15.44 15.04
C SER A 132 2.41 16.13 16.05
N LEU A 133 3.51 16.74 15.59
CA LEU A 133 4.45 17.52 16.40
C LEU A 133 4.13 19.03 16.41
N GLY A 134 3.22 19.49 15.55
CA GLY A 134 2.89 20.90 15.39
C GLY A 134 3.90 21.70 14.55
N ASP A 135 4.83 21.02 13.86
CA ASP A 135 5.81 21.65 12.97
C ASP A 135 5.24 21.75 11.54
N GLU A 136 4.55 22.85 11.28
CA GLU A 136 3.89 23.09 9.99
C GLU A 136 4.90 23.41 8.86
N GLU A 137 6.08 23.93 9.18
CA GLU A 137 7.13 24.21 8.20
C GLU A 137 7.64 22.92 7.57
N GLN A 138 8.05 21.96 8.41
CA GLN A 138 8.57 20.69 7.93
C GLN A 138 7.50 19.82 7.29
N LYS A 139 6.29 19.83 7.85
CA LYS A 139 5.14 19.19 7.21
C LYS A 139 4.95 19.71 5.78
N GLY A 140 4.88 21.04 5.60
CA GLY A 140 4.71 21.66 4.29
C GLY A 140 5.89 21.41 3.34
N HIS A 141 7.13 21.33 3.86
CA HIS A 141 8.29 20.92 3.08
C HIS A 141 8.15 19.49 2.52
N HIS A 142 7.78 18.53 3.38
CA HIS A 142 7.59 17.14 2.97
C HIS A 142 6.41 16.95 2.00
N GLU A 143 5.31 17.67 2.20
CA GLU A 143 4.15 17.64 1.30
C GLU A 143 4.48 18.19 -0.09
N ARG A 144 5.18 19.32 -0.17
CA ARG A 144 5.61 19.90 -1.46
C ARG A 144 6.51 18.95 -2.26
N ILE A 145 7.49 18.32 -1.60
CA ILE A 145 8.38 17.36 -2.29
C ILE A 145 7.62 16.11 -2.72
N ALA A 146 6.69 15.61 -1.90
CA ALA A 146 5.86 14.48 -2.26
C ALA A 146 4.98 14.78 -3.49
N ALA A 147 4.39 15.98 -3.56
CA ALA A 147 3.60 16.43 -4.70
C ALA A 147 4.44 16.58 -5.97
N ALA A 148 5.62 17.22 -5.87
CA ALA A 148 6.55 17.32 -7.00
C ALA A 148 6.97 15.94 -7.53
N THR A 149 7.22 14.98 -6.63
CA THR A 149 7.55 13.59 -7.04
C THR A 149 6.36 12.92 -7.75
N GLU A 150 5.13 13.24 -7.37
CA GLU A 150 3.92 12.69 -7.99
C GLU A 150 3.70 13.26 -9.39
N GLU A 151 3.98 14.55 -9.58
CA GLU A 151 3.98 15.23 -10.87
C GLU A 151 5.06 14.68 -11.80
N ASP A 152 6.30 14.54 -11.32
CA ASP A 152 7.45 14.00 -12.07
C ASP A 152 7.22 12.57 -12.57
N LEU A 153 6.36 11.80 -11.91
CA LEU A 153 6.06 10.43 -12.27
C LEU A 153 4.85 10.30 -13.21
N GLU A 154 4.13 11.40 -13.48
CA GLU A 154 2.93 11.44 -14.33
C GLU A 154 1.91 10.34 -13.98
N LEU A 155 1.81 9.98 -12.70
CA LEU A 155 1.02 8.83 -12.26
C LEU A 155 -0.46 9.18 -12.16
N ARG A 156 -1.08 9.72 -13.21
CA ARG A 156 -2.50 10.09 -13.20
C ARG A 156 -3.28 9.29 -14.22
N CYS A 157 -4.49 8.90 -13.84
CA CYS A 157 -5.42 8.25 -14.75
C CYS A 157 -5.98 9.27 -15.74
N GLY A 158 -5.78 9.07 -17.05
CA GLY A 158 -6.35 9.93 -18.10
C GLY A 158 -7.88 10.06 -18.07
N GLY A 159 -8.59 9.11 -17.45
CA GLY A 159 -10.06 9.11 -17.37
C GLY A 159 -10.64 9.95 -16.22
N CYS A 160 -10.04 9.90 -15.03
CA CYS A 160 -10.56 10.58 -13.83
C CYS A 160 -9.58 11.58 -13.22
N ASN A 161 -8.37 11.69 -13.75
CA ASN A 161 -7.27 12.54 -13.29
C ASN A 161 -6.76 12.28 -11.85
N GLU A 162 -7.28 11.23 -11.21
CA GLU A 162 -6.81 10.75 -9.91
C GLU A 162 -5.48 10.01 -10.05
N PRO A 163 -4.59 10.11 -9.05
CA PRO A 163 -3.29 9.47 -9.10
C PRO A 163 -3.35 7.95 -8.87
N PHE A 164 -2.47 7.21 -9.54
CA PHE A 164 -2.32 5.76 -9.36
C PHE A 164 -1.68 5.42 -8.01
N GLY A 165 -2.12 4.31 -7.42
CA GLY A 165 -1.44 3.69 -6.28
C GLY A 165 -1.69 4.35 -4.92
N LEU A 166 -2.54 5.38 -4.82
CA LEU A 166 -3.06 5.86 -3.54
C LEU A 166 -4.05 4.85 -2.94
N GLU A 167 -4.95 4.36 -3.78
CA GLU A 167 -5.91 3.32 -3.46
C GLU A 167 -5.48 2.02 -4.13
N ALA A 168 -5.98 0.88 -3.62
CA ALA A 168 -5.74 -0.43 -4.22
C ALA A 168 -6.62 -0.65 -5.47
N ASP A 169 -6.65 0.35 -6.35
CA ASP A 169 -7.40 0.32 -7.60
C ASP A 169 -6.70 -0.60 -8.59
N SER A 170 -7.50 -1.45 -9.25
CA SER A 170 -7.01 -2.24 -10.37
C SER A 170 -6.71 -1.31 -11.55
N LEU A 171 -5.61 -1.57 -12.24
CA LEU A 171 -5.19 -0.82 -13.42
C LEU A 171 -5.43 -1.66 -14.67
N GLU A 172 -5.83 -1.00 -15.74
CA GLU A 172 -6.14 -1.63 -17.02
C GLU A 172 -5.41 -0.88 -18.13
N ALA A 173 -4.75 -1.61 -19.02
CA ALA A 173 -4.14 -1.04 -20.21
C ALA A 173 -5.15 -1.07 -21.36
N LEU A 174 -5.42 0.09 -21.95
CA LEU A 174 -6.18 0.15 -23.21
C LEU A 174 -5.35 -0.46 -24.36
N PRO A 175 -5.97 -0.85 -25.49
CA PRO A 175 -5.26 -1.31 -26.69
C PRO A 175 -4.24 -0.33 -27.28
N CYS A 176 -4.28 0.94 -26.86
CA CYS A 176 -3.30 1.96 -27.21
C CYS A 176 -2.15 2.07 -26.19
N SER A 177 -2.01 1.09 -25.28
CA SER A 177 -1.01 1.00 -24.20
C SER A 177 -1.07 2.09 -23.13
N HIS A 178 -2.11 2.92 -23.12
CA HIS A 178 -2.35 3.87 -22.02
C HIS A 178 -3.01 3.16 -20.85
N ILE A 179 -2.52 3.44 -19.64
CA ILE A 179 -2.98 2.82 -18.40
C ILE A 179 -4.06 3.71 -17.78
N LEU A 180 -5.17 3.11 -17.35
CA LEU A 180 -6.22 3.77 -16.60
C LEU A 180 -6.62 2.93 -15.38
N HIS A 181 -7.35 3.52 -14.45
CA HIS A 181 -8.10 2.70 -13.49
C HIS A 181 -9.07 1.79 -14.25
N ALA A 182 -9.21 0.54 -13.80
CA ALA A 182 -10.09 -0.45 -14.41
C ALA A 182 -11.54 0.04 -14.49
N ARG A 183 -12.00 0.80 -13.49
CA ARG A 183 -13.30 1.50 -13.52
C ARG A 183 -13.43 2.47 -14.71
N CYS A 184 -12.41 3.31 -14.92
CA CYS A 184 -12.40 4.29 -16.01
C CYS A 184 -12.31 3.61 -17.39
N ALA A 185 -11.49 2.56 -17.51
CA ALA A 185 -11.42 1.76 -18.74
C ALA A 185 -12.76 1.10 -19.07
N ASN A 186 -13.43 0.55 -18.05
CA ASN A 186 -14.77 -0.04 -18.17
C ASN A 186 -15.81 1.00 -18.60
N ASP A 187 -15.79 2.21 -18.05
CA ASP A 187 -16.73 3.27 -18.42
C ASP A 187 -16.58 3.68 -19.89
N ILE A 188 -15.36 3.73 -20.43
CA ILE A 188 -15.10 3.99 -21.85
C ILE A 188 -15.69 2.87 -22.74
N LEU A 189 -15.59 1.61 -22.29
CA LEU A 189 -15.98 0.42 -23.05
C LEU A 189 -17.47 0.04 -22.91
N LYS A 190 -18.12 0.46 -21.82
CA LYS A 190 -19.56 0.26 -21.57
C LYS A 190 -20.45 1.23 -22.35
N ARG A 191 -19.91 2.34 -22.91
CA ARG A 191 -20.69 3.28 -23.74
C ARG A 191 -21.39 2.51 -24.89
N ARG A 192 -22.72 2.40 -24.78
CA ARG A 192 -23.64 1.66 -25.67
C ARG A 192 -24.00 2.43 -26.95
N ASP A 193 -23.55 3.67 -27.09
CA ASP A 193 -23.82 4.48 -28.28
C ASP A 193 -23.08 3.94 -29.50
N LYS A 194 -23.78 3.18 -30.34
CA LYS A 194 -23.28 2.70 -31.65
C LYS A 194 -22.82 3.83 -32.58
N LYS A 195 -23.21 5.09 -32.30
CA LYS A 195 -22.85 6.29 -33.08
C LYS A 195 -21.59 7.03 -32.61
N LYS A 196 -21.12 6.84 -31.36
CA LYS A 196 -19.92 7.52 -30.84
C LYS A 196 -18.73 6.58 -30.81
N LYS A 197 -17.63 7.00 -31.45
CA LYS A 197 -16.35 6.29 -31.34
C LYS A 197 -15.90 6.31 -29.87
N ARG A 198 -15.50 5.15 -29.34
CA ARG A 198 -14.85 5.05 -28.03
C ARG A 198 -13.42 5.53 -28.18
N LEU A 199 -13.02 6.56 -27.47
CA LEU A 199 -11.70 7.18 -27.61
C LEU A 199 -10.95 7.08 -26.29
N CYS A 200 -9.64 6.81 -26.38
CA CYS A 200 -8.74 6.98 -25.25
C CYS A 200 -8.66 8.48 -24.85
N PRO A 201 -8.75 8.83 -23.56
CA PRO A 201 -8.60 10.21 -23.10
C PRO A 201 -7.24 10.82 -23.44
N ASP A 202 -6.16 10.03 -23.41
CA ASP A 202 -4.79 10.54 -23.55
C ASP A 202 -4.36 10.70 -25.01
N CYS A 203 -4.64 9.70 -25.86
CA CYS A 203 -4.16 9.69 -27.25
C CYS A 203 -5.27 9.80 -28.31
N HIS A 204 -6.53 9.87 -27.89
CA HIS A 204 -7.71 9.96 -28.76
C HIS A 204 -7.83 8.86 -29.83
N LYS A 205 -7.09 7.75 -29.71
CA LYS A 205 -7.22 6.58 -30.60
C LYS A 205 -8.52 5.83 -30.30
N SER A 206 -9.13 5.26 -31.34
CA SER A 206 -10.36 4.47 -31.20
C SER A 206 -10.09 3.15 -30.49
N VAL A 207 -10.86 2.87 -29.45
CA VAL A 207 -10.76 1.63 -28.66
C VAL A 207 -11.91 0.69 -29.03
N SER A 208 -11.61 -0.30 -29.87
CA SER A 208 -12.64 -1.16 -30.49
C SER A 208 -12.81 -2.52 -29.80
N SER A 209 -11.80 -3.03 -29.09
CA SER A 209 -11.79 -4.39 -28.55
C SER A 209 -12.04 -4.42 -27.04
N ARG A 210 -12.94 -5.32 -26.60
CA ARG A 210 -13.09 -5.74 -25.19
C ARG A 210 -12.12 -6.87 -24.79
N LEU A 211 -11.31 -7.35 -25.74
CA LEU A 211 -10.50 -8.58 -25.64
C LEU A 211 -9.46 -8.60 -24.50
N TYR A 212 -9.16 -7.46 -23.89
CA TYR A 212 -8.16 -7.36 -22.83
C TYR A 212 -8.73 -7.09 -21.44
N LEU A 213 -10.04 -6.86 -21.32
CA LEU A 213 -10.66 -6.62 -20.02
C LEU A 213 -10.60 -7.91 -19.18
N HIS A 214 -9.76 -7.92 -18.16
CA HIS A 214 -9.91 -8.85 -17.05
C HIS A 214 -11.17 -8.43 -16.26
N CYS A 215 -12.33 -8.87 -16.75
CA CYS A 215 -13.55 -8.84 -15.98
C CYS A 215 -13.46 -10.03 -15.02
N GLU A 216 -13.14 -9.80 -13.75
CA GLU A 216 -13.66 -10.73 -12.75
C GLU A 216 -15.18 -10.56 -12.77
N GLU A 217 -15.85 -11.36 -13.60
CA GLU A 217 -17.29 -11.49 -13.60
C GLU A 217 -17.70 -12.03 -12.24
N SER A 218 -18.20 -11.13 -11.39
CA SER A 218 -19.00 -11.46 -10.23
C SER A 218 -20.25 -12.19 -10.72
N HIS A 219 -20.18 -13.53 -10.80
CA HIS A 219 -21.37 -14.35 -10.93
C HIS A 219 -22.19 -14.28 -9.63
N ASP A 220 -23.49 -14.07 -9.82
CA ASP A 220 -24.48 -13.78 -8.81
C ASP A 220 -24.61 -14.83 -7.69
N LEU A 221 -24.56 -14.29 -6.46
CA LEU A 221 -25.36 -14.59 -5.27
C LEU A 221 -25.09 -15.87 -4.44
N ASN A 222 -24.80 -15.56 -3.16
CA ASN A 222 -24.89 -16.36 -1.93
C ASN A 222 -23.71 -17.26 -1.56
N GLN A 223 -22.57 -16.64 -1.18
CA GLN A 223 -22.16 -16.59 0.24
C GLN A 223 -21.00 -15.60 0.44
N SER A 224 -21.36 -14.43 0.98
CA SER A 224 -20.53 -13.48 1.73
C SER A 224 -19.14 -13.11 1.18
N SER A 225 -19.10 -12.27 0.14
CA SER A 225 -17.94 -11.41 -0.13
C SER A 225 -18.28 -9.97 0.31
N LEU A 226 -17.89 -9.63 1.54
CA LEU A 226 -18.06 -8.29 2.08
C LEU A 226 -17.14 -7.30 1.36
N SER A 227 -17.77 -6.28 0.80
CA SER A 227 -17.18 -5.03 0.30
C SER A 227 -16.28 -4.39 1.38
N LEU A 228 -15.02 -4.11 1.04
CA LEU A 228 -14.09 -3.37 1.89
C LEU A 228 -14.38 -1.85 1.93
N ALA A 229 -15.49 -1.40 1.33
CA ALA A 229 -16.01 -0.04 1.45
C ALA A 229 -17.07 0.11 2.55
N SER A 230 -17.46 -0.95 3.27
CA SER A 230 -18.49 -0.90 4.32
C SER A 230 -17.96 -0.67 5.75
N LEU A 231 -16.70 -0.22 5.93
CA LEU A 231 -16.13 0.04 7.26
C LEU A 231 -15.76 1.51 7.53
N ARG A 232 -16.34 2.46 6.78
CA ARG A 232 -16.31 3.90 7.13
C ARG A 232 -17.68 4.54 6.97
N ALA A 233 -18.58 4.22 7.90
CA ALA A 233 -19.75 5.06 8.23
C ALA A 233 -20.40 4.56 9.53
N SER A 234 -19.76 4.77 10.69
CA SER A 234 -20.38 4.66 12.03
C SER A 234 -19.48 5.27 13.10
N SER A 235 -19.25 6.59 13.08
CA SER A 235 -18.82 7.30 14.30
C SER A 235 -19.17 8.79 14.30
N LEU A 236 -20.18 9.21 13.53
CA LEU A 236 -20.69 10.58 13.57
C LEU A 236 -22.23 10.54 13.60
N ALA A 237 -22.78 10.38 14.82
CA ALA A 237 -24.11 10.81 15.26
C ALA A 237 -24.56 9.92 16.43
N THR A 238 -24.49 10.46 17.66
CA THR A 238 -25.55 10.44 18.70
C THR A 238 -24.91 10.88 20.01
N LEU A 239 -24.80 12.19 20.20
CA LEU A 239 -24.83 12.79 21.53
C LEU A 239 -25.56 14.11 21.34
N ASP A 240 -26.88 14.07 21.45
CA ASP A 240 -27.68 15.13 22.04
C ASP A 240 -29.03 14.54 22.48
N ASP A 241 -29.49 15.07 23.62
CA ASP A 241 -30.78 14.90 24.30
C ASP A 241 -31.00 13.67 25.19
N CYS A 242 -30.56 13.81 26.46
CA CYS A 242 -31.37 13.44 27.62
C CYS A 242 -31.26 14.54 28.67
N HIS A 243 -32.38 15.23 28.87
CA HIS A 243 -32.61 16.32 29.81
C HIS A 243 -32.25 16.01 31.26
N ALA A 244 -31.88 17.09 31.95
CA ALA A 244 -31.82 17.24 33.39
C ALA A 244 -33.05 16.67 34.12
N THR A 245 -32.81 15.98 35.24
CA THR A 245 -33.57 16.19 36.48
C THR A 245 -32.63 16.09 37.67
N SER A 246 -32.74 17.09 38.55
CA SER A 246 -32.08 17.16 39.85
C SER A 246 -32.71 16.16 40.82
N SER A 247 -31.97 15.69 41.83
CA SER A 247 -32.29 15.92 43.25
C SER A 247 -31.55 14.95 44.19
N VAL A 248 -30.95 15.56 45.22
CA VAL A 248 -30.45 15.04 46.52
C VAL A 248 -29.21 14.16 46.52
#